data_AF-A0A512PR96-F1
#
_entry.id   AF-A0A512PR96-F1
#
_cell.length_a   1.000
_cell.length_b   1.000
_cell.length_c   1.000
_cell.angle_alpha   90.00
_cell.angle_beta   90.00
_cell.angle_gamma   90.00
#
_symmetry.space_group_name_H-M   'P 1'
#
loop_
_entity.id
_entity.type
_entity.pdbx_description
1 polymer ?
#
loop_
_entity_poly.entity_id
_entity_poly.type
_entity_poly.pdbx_seq_one_letter_code
_entity_poly.pdbx_strand_id
1 'polypeptide(L)' 'MKVTVKQVLEMLSAQGFVEDRIKGDHHRFVDQYGHKVTVPYSRLKQEVTLSTYRYIKRQAGNK' A
#
# COMPACT_ATOMS: atom_id res chain seq x y z
N MET A 1 -0.34 -1.35 18.06
CA MET A 1 -0.95 -0.56 16.97
C MET A 1 -1.38 -1.53 15.88
N LYS A 2 -2.65 -1.52 15.50
CA LYS A 2 -3.20 -2.34 14.42
C LYS A 2 -3.37 -1.45 13.19
N VAL A 3 -2.73 -1.82 12.08
CA VAL A 3 -2.87 -1.12 10.80
C VAL A 3 -3.67 -2.03 9.88
N THR A 4 -4.71 -1.50 9.25
CA THR A 4 -5.51 -2.25 8.27
C THR A 4 -5.08 -1.90 6.86
N VAL A 5 -5.37 -2.78 5.91
CA VAL A 5 -5.18 -2.52 4.48
C VAL A 5 -5.85 -1.21 4.08
N LYS A 6 -7.10 -0.97 4.52
CA LYS A 6 -7.81 0.29 4.25
C LYS A 6 -6.98 1.52 4.61
N GLN A 7 -6.37 1.54 5.79
CA GLN A 7 -5.52 2.66 6.23
C GLN A 7 -4.26 2.80 5.37
N VAL A 8 -3.69 1.69 4.90
CA VAL A 8 -2.54 1.71 3.97
C VAL A 8 -2.96 2.32 2.63
N LEU A 9 -4.13 1.94 2.10
CA LEU A 9 -4.62 2.46 0.83
C LEU A 9 -4.98 3.95 0.91
N GLU A 10 -5.60 4.39 2.00
CA GLU A 10 -5.88 5.81 2.26
C GLU A 10 -4.59 6.63 2.30
N MET A 11 -3.55 6.12 2.97
CA MET A 11 -2.23 6.76 3.01
C MET A 11 -1.60 6.86 1.61
N LEU A 12 -1.64 5.78 0.82
CA LEU A 12 -1.11 5.77 -0.55
C LEU A 12 -1.88 6.74 -1.45
N SER A 13 -3.21 6.72 -1.39
CA SER A 13 -4.06 7.63 -2.16
C SER A 13 -3.82 9.09 -1.80
N ALA A 14 -3.63 9.42 -0.52
CA ALA A 14 -3.26 10.77 -0.07
C ALA A 14 -1.90 11.25 -0.61
N GLN A 15 -1.04 10.33 -1.05
CA GLN A 15 0.26 10.61 -1.67
C GLN A 15 0.21 10.60 -3.21
N GLY A 16 -0.98 10.44 -3.78
CA GLY A 16 -1.16 10.41 -5.24
C GLY A 16 -0.84 9.07 -5.89
N PHE A 17 -0.71 7.99 -5.10
CA PHE A 17 -0.62 6.65 -5.66
C PHE A 17 -2.00 6.19 -6.16
N VAL A 18 -2.02 5.61 -7.36
CA VAL A 18 -3.21 5.02 -7.99
C VAL A 18 -2.96 3.55 -8.30
N GLU A 19 -4.02 2.74 -8.30
CA GLU A 19 -3.89 1.31 -8.59
C GLU A 19 -3.60 1.11 -10.09
N ASP A 20 -2.49 0.42 -10.39
CA ASP A 20 -1.99 0.18 -11.74
C ASP A 20 -2.20 -1.27 -12.18
N ARG A 21 -2.07 -2.23 -11.25
CA ARG A 21 -2.19 -3.65 -11.59
C ARG A 21 -2.67 -4.47 -10.40
N ILE A 22 -3.53 -5.45 -10.69
CA ILE A 22 -3.91 -6.51 -9.74
C ILE A 22 -3.46 -7.87 -10.29
N LYS A 23 -2.85 -8.70 -9.45
CA LYS A 23 -2.56 -10.11 -9.76
C LYS A 23 -2.87 -10.98 -8.54
N GLY A 24 -4.06 -11.60 -8.55
CA GLY A 24 -4.60 -12.24 -7.34
C GLY A 24 -4.70 -11.19 -6.23
N ASP A 25 -4.17 -11.52 -5.06
CA ASP A 25 -4.19 -10.63 -3.90
C ASP A 25 -3.07 -9.57 -3.93
N HIS A 26 -2.27 -9.48 -4.99
CA HIS A 26 -1.20 -8.48 -5.10
C HIS A 26 -1.71 -7.26 -5.87
N HIS A 27 -1.94 -6.17 -5.15
CA HIS A 27 -2.36 -4.89 -5.69
C HIS A 27 -1.16 -3.95 -5.80
N ARG A 28 -0.82 -3.54 -7.02
CA ARG A 28 0.28 -2.62 -7.31
C ARG A 28 -0.28 -1.22 -7.52
N PHE A 29 0.32 -0.27 -6.82
CA PHE A 29 0.05 1.14 -6.91
C PHE A 29 1.24 1.89 -7.49
N VAL A 30 0.98 2.92 -8.28
CA VAL A 30 1.99 3.78 -8.91
C VAL A 30 1.67 5.25 -8.65
N ASP A 31 2.69 6.07 -8.39
CA ASP A 31 2.54 7.52 -8.32
C ASP A 31 2.89 8.20 -9.66
N GLN A 32 2.74 9.52 -9.73
CA GLN A 32 3.09 10.31 -10.91
C GLN A 32 4.59 10.30 -11.26
N TYR A 33 5.45 9.86 -10.33
CA TYR A 33 6.90 9.79 -10.51
C TYR A 33 7.37 8.38 -10.93
N GLY A 34 6.45 7.41 -11.05
CA GLY A 34 6.74 6.04 -11.43
C GLY A 34 7.19 5.14 -10.28
N HIS A 35 7.12 5.58 -9.02
CA HIS A 35 7.36 4.72 -7.86
C HIS A 35 6.26 3.68 -7.76
N LYS A 36 6.64 2.44 -7.45
CA LYS A 36 5.71 1.30 -7.40
C LYS A 36 5.70 0.67 -6.03
N VAL A 37 4.50 0.49 -5.50
CA VAL A 37 4.27 -0.14 -4.21
C VAL A 37 3.30 -1.29 -4.41
N THR A 38 3.62 -2.47 -3.88
CA THR A 38 2.70 -3.62 -3.90
C THR A 38 2.17 -3.87 -2.50
N VAL A 39 0.84 -3.90 -2.36
CA VAL A 39 0.14 -4.20 -1.11
C VAL A 39 -0.59 -5.53 -1.29
N PRO A 40 -0.17 -6.60 -0.60
CA PRO A 40 -0.88 -7.87 -0.66
C PRO A 40 -2.11 -7.84 0.27
N TYR A 41 -3.31 -8.04 -0.29
CA TYR A 41 -4.54 -8.15 0.49
C TYR A 41 -5.66 -8.85 -0.29
N SER A 42 -6.56 -9.52 0.43
CA SER A 42 -7.83 -10.02 -0.14
C SER A 42 -9.05 -9.28 0.43
N ARG A 43 -8.90 -8.53 1.53
CA ARG A 43 -9.96 -7.75 2.17
C ARG A 43 -9.43 -6.43 2.74
N LEU A 44 -10.20 -5.36 2.63
CA LEU A 44 -9.82 -4.03 3.15
C LEU A 44 -9.65 -3.97 4.68
N LYS A 45 -10.38 -4.82 5.41
CA LYS A 45 -10.30 -4.91 6.88
C LYS A 45 -9.15 -5.81 7.38
N GLN A 46 -8.40 -6.42 6.48
CA GLN A 46 -7.28 -7.28 6.85
C GLN A 46 -6.21 -6.47 7.57
N GLU A 47 -5.63 -7.05 8.62
CA GLU A 47 -4.53 -6.44 9.36
C GLU A 47 -3.22 -6.59 8.57
N VAL A 48 -2.44 -5.51 8.55
CA VAL A 48 -1.09 -5.45 8.00
C VAL A 48 -0.13 -5.42 9.17
N THR A 49 0.87 -6.31 9.15
CA THR A 49 1.91 -6.33 10.18
C THR A 49 2.68 -5.02 10.18
N LEU A 50 3.19 -4.60 11.34
CA LEU A 50 3.98 -3.37 11.44
C LEU A 50 5.23 -3.39 10.55
N SER A 51 5.83 -4.56 10.35
CA SER A 51 6.97 -4.74 9.43
C SER A 51 6.57 -4.45 7.98
N THR A 52 5.47 -5.03 7.51
CA THR A 52 4.94 -4.79 6.15
C THR A 52 4.52 -3.34 5.98
N TYR A 53 3.86 -2.74 6.97
CA TYR A 53 3.50 -1.33 6.93
C TYR A 53 4.74 -0.42 6.81
N ARG A 54 5.78 -0.63 7.62
CA ARG A 54 7.04 0.12 7.53
C ARG A 54 7.75 -0.08 6.19
N TYR A 55 7.73 -1.32 5.67
CA TYR A 55 8.26 -1.62 4.35
C TYR A 55 7.53 -0.83 3.26
N ILE A 56 6.20 -0.82 3.30
CA ILE A 56 5.35 -0.06 2.37
C ILE A 56 5.63 1.44 2.47
N LYS A 57 5.68 2.00 3.69
CA LYS A 57 6.03 3.43 3.88
C LYS A 57 7.38 3.78 3.24
N ARG A 58 8.39 2.93 3.45
CA ARG A 58 9.73 3.12 2.88
C ARG A 58 9.72 3.07 1.35
N GLN A 59 8.94 2.16 0.75
CA GLN A 59 8.79 2.09 -0.71
C GLN A 59 8.02 3.30 -1.28
N ALA A 60 7.07 3.83 -0.51
CA ALA A 60 6.34 5.05 -0.82
C ALA A 60 7.14 6.35 -0.51
N GLY A 61 8.43 6.26 -0.18
CA GLY A 61 9.28 7.42 0.07
C GLY A 61 9.08 8.11 1.43
N ASN A 62 8.32 7.50 2.35
CA ASN A 62 8.14 8.05 3.70
C ASN A 62 9.21 7.53 4.66
N LYS A 63 9.80 8.44 5.44
CA LYS A 63 10.62 8.10 6.61
C LYS A 63 9.74 7.64 7.79
#